data_AF-F0JB43-F1
#
_entry.id   AF-F0JB43-F1
#
_cell.length_a   1.000
_cell.length_b   1.000
_cell.length_c   1.000
_cell.angle_alpha   90.00
_cell.angle_beta   90.00
_cell.angle_gamma   90.00
#
_symmetry.space_group_name_H-M   'P 1'
#
loop_
_entity.id
_entity.type
_entity.pdbx_description
1 polymer ?
#
loop_
_entity_poly.entity_id
_entity_poly.type
_entity_poly.pdbx_seq_one_letter_code
_entity_poly.pdbx_strand_id
1 'polypeptide(L)'
;MSELTGIFAAHKVSITEIRSTPDPLNLRKMMVSISFEGDWESENVKQLVARLRSYCAAFSRGAPVDVPWFPQSPEDLDRIASHTLDAGKDLEADHPGFLDAVYRKRRQEIAAVAENHRGGQAVRIIDYTPQETATWKHLWGILTDLYPTLACNEYNEVLTELRDAGLYGPDKIPQVAEVNEYIHAKTGFTLRPVAGLLAARDFMNALAFRTFFSTQYIRHHSAPLYTPEPDVVHELLGHAPLLANPVSTVHYYSFLDATQRHDDRMPLIRSCSRHSCASRFFPVHSLEREEIRENADSVHFPLLRAYALSEQRHLQDCLWMQHIRSQI
;
A
#
# COMPACT_ATOMS: atom_id res chain seq x y z
N MET A 1 -29.54 22.27 1.33
CA MET A 1 -28.19 21.71 1.63
C MET A 1 -27.44 22.60 2.64
N SER A 2 -27.25 23.90 2.38
CA SER A 2 -26.53 24.81 3.31
C SER A 2 -27.15 24.95 4.70
N GLU A 3 -28.47 24.86 4.82
CA GLU A 3 -29.17 24.97 6.10
C GLU A 3 -29.00 23.72 6.98
N LEU A 4 -28.97 22.53 6.36
CA LEU A 4 -28.81 21.26 7.07
C LEU A 4 -27.40 21.12 7.64
N THR A 5 -26.37 21.47 6.86
CA THR A 5 -24.98 21.47 7.34
C THR A 5 -24.79 22.47 8.49
N GLY A 6 -25.44 23.64 8.43
CA GLY A 6 -25.44 24.62 9.52
C GLY A 6 -26.07 24.09 10.82
N ILE A 7 -27.16 23.30 10.71
CA ILE A 7 -27.80 22.66 11.88
C ILE A 7 -26.84 21.68 12.55
N PHE A 8 -26.18 20.82 11.79
CA PHE A 8 -25.23 19.83 12.33
C PHE A 8 -23.99 20.49 12.94
N ALA A 9 -23.42 21.50 12.25
CA ALA A 9 -22.29 22.28 12.75
C ALA A 9 -22.61 22.97 14.09
N ALA A 10 -23.82 23.52 14.25
CA ALA A 10 -24.25 24.15 15.50
C ALA A 10 -24.29 23.19 16.70
N HIS A 11 -24.47 21.89 16.45
CA HIS A 11 -24.46 20.84 17.48
C HIS A 11 -23.11 20.11 17.55
N LYS A 12 -22.08 20.57 16.81
CA LYS A 12 -20.76 19.93 16.73
C LYS A 12 -20.86 18.45 16.32
N VAL A 13 -21.73 18.13 15.36
CA VAL A 13 -21.89 16.79 14.79
C VAL A 13 -21.45 16.82 13.33
N SER A 14 -20.58 15.91 12.94
CA SER A 14 -20.04 15.82 11.57
C SER A 14 -20.91 14.92 10.71
N ILE A 15 -21.43 15.44 9.60
CA ILE A 15 -22.17 14.65 8.60
C ILE A 15 -21.17 13.86 7.76
N THR A 16 -21.42 12.56 7.57
CA THR A 16 -20.60 11.69 6.71
C THR A 16 -21.26 11.45 5.35
N GLU A 17 -22.59 11.39 5.29
CA GLU A 17 -23.31 11.18 4.03
C GLU A 17 -24.72 11.80 4.06
N ILE A 18 -25.17 12.32 2.92
CA ILE A 18 -26.56 12.72 2.71
C ILE A 18 -27.06 12.10 1.41
N ARG A 19 -28.09 11.26 1.50
CA ARG A 19 -28.80 10.71 0.34
C ARG A 19 -30.24 11.21 0.33
N SER A 20 -30.70 11.62 -0.85
CA SER A 20 -32.09 11.99 -1.08
C SER A 20 -32.69 11.04 -2.11
N THR A 21 -33.76 10.35 -1.76
CA THR A 21 -34.46 9.42 -2.65
C THR A 21 -35.97 9.70 -2.62
N PRO A 22 -36.70 9.46 -3.71
CA PRO A 22 -38.16 9.49 -3.67
C PRO A 22 -38.70 8.47 -2.66
N ASP A 23 -39.75 8.83 -1.93
CA ASP A 23 -40.43 7.88 -1.05
C ASP A 23 -41.07 6.77 -1.91
N PRO A 24 -40.76 5.48 -1.64
CA PRO A 24 -41.21 4.37 -2.47
C PRO A 24 -42.74 4.17 -2.45
N LEU A 25 -43.43 4.70 -1.44
CA LEU A 25 -44.88 4.62 -1.29
C LEU A 25 -45.57 5.92 -1.71
N ASN A 26 -44.84 7.04 -1.79
CA ASN A 26 -45.39 8.33 -2.21
C ASN A 26 -44.36 9.16 -2.97
N LEU A 27 -44.37 9.07 -4.30
CA LEU A 27 -43.45 9.78 -5.19
C LEU A 27 -43.48 11.33 -5.10
N ARG A 28 -44.46 11.92 -4.39
CA ARG A 28 -44.50 13.37 -4.09
C ARG A 28 -43.71 13.74 -2.82
N LYS A 29 -43.23 12.76 -2.06
CA LYS A 29 -42.40 12.93 -0.87
C LYS A 29 -40.97 12.49 -1.16
N MET A 30 -40.03 13.17 -0.52
CA MET A 30 -38.62 12.81 -0.55
C MET A 30 -38.22 12.25 0.82
N MET A 31 -37.45 11.18 0.79
CA MET A 31 -36.75 10.64 1.94
C MET A 31 -35.32 11.17 1.93
N VAL A 32 -34.88 11.72 3.05
CA VAL A 32 -33.50 12.19 3.24
C VAL A 32 -32.85 11.32 4.31
N SER A 33 -31.86 10.53 3.90
CA SER A 33 -31.05 9.70 4.77
C SER A 33 -29.74 10.42 5.08
N ILE A 34 -29.44 10.60 6.36
CA ILE A 34 -28.24 11.32 6.82
C ILE A 34 -27.44 10.39 7.71
N SER A 35 -26.20 10.13 7.33
CA SER A 35 -25.20 9.46 8.16
C SER A 35 -24.32 10.52 8.80
N PHE A 36 -23.94 10.31 10.06
CA PHE A 36 -23.09 11.24 10.81
C PHE A 36 -22.25 10.48 11.84
N GLU A 37 -21.17 11.12 12.30
CA GLU A 37 -20.32 10.61 13.37
C GLU A 37 -20.87 11.04 14.74
N GLY A 38 -21.11 10.08 15.63
CA GLY A 38 -21.52 10.35 17.01
C GLY A 38 -22.32 9.22 17.64
N ASP A 39 -22.45 9.29 18.97
CA ASP A 39 -23.28 8.37 19.74
C ASP A 39 -24.66 8.98 19.99
N TRP A 40 -25.71 8.17 19.77
CA TRP A 40 -27.11 8.54 20.05
C TRP A 40 -27.35 8.89 21.51
N GLU A 41 -26.51 8.40 22.43
CA GLU A 41 -26.62 8.73 23.84
C GLU A 41 -25.99 10.08 24.21
N SER A 42 -25.19 10.67 23.32
CA SER A 42 -24.56 11.96 23.56
C SER A 42 -25.57 13.12 23.53
N GLU A 43 -25.39 14.08 24.43
CA GLU A 43 -26.32 15.19 24.63
C GLU A 43 -26.47 16.06 23.36
N ASN A 44 -25.38 16.29 22.64
CA ASN A 44 -25.38 17.03 21.38
C ASN A 44 -26.21 16.33 20.28
N VAL A 45 -26.12 15.00 20.17
CA VAL A 45 -26.89 14.19 19.21
C VAL A 45 -28.37 14.16 19.61
N LYS A 46 -28.68 14.04 20.90
CA LYS A 46 -30.07 14.12 21.41
C LYS A 46 -30.73 15.44 21.03
N GLN A 47 -30.02 16.56 21.24
CA GLN A 47 -30.51 17.91 20.88
C GLN A 47 -30.66 18.08 19.36
N LEU A 48 -29.67 17.61 18.59
CA LEU A 48 -29.73 17.62 17.13
C LEU A 48 -30.95 16.85 16.61
N VAL A 49 -31.19 15.63 17.10
CA VAL A 49 -32.32 14.79 16.69
C VAL A 49 -33.65 15.45 17.04
N ALA A 50 -33.76 16.06 18.22
CA ALA A 50 -34.96 16.82 18.60
C ALA A 50 -35.23 17.97 17.62
N ARG A 51 -34.17 18.69 17.20
CA ARG A 51 -34.28 19.74 16.20
C ARG A 51 -34.62 19.21 14.81
N LEU A 52 -34.01 18.12 14.35
CA LEU A 52 -34.32 17.54 13.03
C LEU A 52 -35.76 17.06 12.93
N ARG A 53 -36.32 16.51 14.02
CA ARG A 53 -37.72 16.09 14.09
C ARG A 53 -38.71 17.23 13.85
N SER A 54 -38.35 18.50 14.12
CA SER A 54 -39.24 19.62 13.82
C SER A 54 -39.31 19.97 12.33
N TYR A 55 -38.36 19.50 11.52
CA TYR A 55 -38.29 19.78 10.09
C TYR A 55 -38.85 18.66 9.21
N CYS A 56 -39.20 17.50 9.76
CA CYS A 56 -39.67 16.35 9.00
C CYS A 56 -41.04 15.85 9.47
N ALA A 57 -41.83 15.33 8.52
CA ALA A 57 -43.12 14.72 8.81
C ALA A 57 -42.99 13.35 9.52
N ALA A 58 -41.87 12.66 9.29
CA ALA A 58 -41.54 11.39 9.92
C ALA A 58 -40.02 11.29 10.09
N PHE A 59 -39.59 10.69 11.21
CA PHE A 59 -38.19 10.46 11.53
C PHE A 59 -38.00 8.99 11.92
N SER A 60 -37.08 8.31 11.27
CA SER A 60 -36.66 6.96 11.65
C SER A 60 -35.15 6.94 11.91
N ARG A 61 -34.75 6.19 12.94
CA ARG A 61 -33.35 5.90 13.21
C ARG A 61 -32.93 4.73 12.31
N GLY A 62 -31.91 4.94 11.48
CA GLY A 62 -31.25 3.87 10.74
C GLY A 62 -30.46 2.95 11.68
N ALA A 63 -30.12 1.75 11.19
CA ALA A 63 -29.19 0.88 11.90
C ALA A 63 -27.83 1.59 12.04
N PRO A 64 -27.14 1.44 13.19
CA PRO A 64 -25.77 1.95 13.31
C PRO A 64 -24.91 1.27 12.24
N VAL A 65 -24.12 2.07 11.54
CA VAL A 65 -23.06 1.57 10.65
C VAL A 65 -21.79 1.64 11.47
N ASP A 66 -21.24 0.48 11.81
CA ASP A 66 -19.92 0.40 12.44
C ASP A 66 -18.87 0.61 11.35
N VAL A 67 -18.14 1.71 11.42
CA VAL A 67 -17.07 2.03 10.47
C VAL A 67 -15.76 1.61 11.13
N PRO A 68 -15.02 0.64 10.56
CA PRO A 68 -13.73 0.26 11.09
C PRO A 68 -12.82 1.49 11.21
N TRP A 69 -12.05 1.55 12.29
CA TRP A 69 -11.09 2.62 12.49
C TRP A 69 -10.15 2.75 11.27
N PHE A 70 -9.89 3.98 10.86
CA PHE A 70 -8.91 4.33 9.84
C PHE A 70 -8.13 5.58 10.29
N PRO A 71 -6.86 5.76 9.88
CA PRO A 71 -6.08 6.92 10.24
C PRO A 71 -6.71 8.21 9.70
N GLN A 72 -6.85 9.21 10.56
CA GLN A 72 -7.39 10.52 10.22
C GLN A 72 -6.30 11.57 10.06
N SER A 73 -5.10 11.31 10.60
CA SER A 73 -3.92 12.16 10.41
C SER A 73 -2.66 11.34 10.12
N PRO A 74 -1.57 11.94 9.60
CA PRO A 74 -0.30 11.25 9.38
C PRO A 74 0.30 10.62 10.65
N GLU A 75 0.03 11.20 11.82
CA GLU A 75 0.49 10.69 13.12
C GLU A 75 -0.17 9.35 13.47
N ASP A 76 -1.39 9.10 13.01
CA ASP A 76 -2.09 7.83 13.22
C ASP A 76 -1.39 6.66 12.52
N LEU A 77 -0.52 6.93 11.53
CA LEU A 77 0.28 5.89 10.88
C LEU A 77 1.29 5.24 11.83
N ASP A 78 1.65 5.90 12.94
CA ASP A 78 2.46 5.28 14.00
C ASP A 78 1.75 4.08 14.64
N ARG A 79 0.40 4.14 14.74
CA ARG A 79 -0.41 3.04 15.26
C ARG A 79 -0.53 1.89 14.27
N ILE A 80 -0.55 2.19 12.97
CA ILE A 80 -0.49 1.16 11.92
C ILE A 80 0.86 0.44 11.96
N ALA A 81 1.94 1.21 12.07
CA ALA A 81 3.31 0.67 12.03
C ALA A 81 3.61 -0.33 13.16
N SER A 82 2.88 -0.26 14.29
CA SER A 82 3.03 -1.20 15.40
C SER A 82 2.24 -2.50 15.25
N HIS A 83 1.43 -2.65 14.20
CA HIS A 83 0.52 -3.79 13.98
C HIS A 83 0.93 -4.59 12.73
N THR A 84 2.12 -5.22 12.77
CA THR A 84 2.57 -6.10 11.68
C THR A 84 2.02 -7.52 11.84
N LEU A 85 1.58 -8.14 10.73
CA LEU A 85 0.93 -9.45 10.69
C LEU A 85 1.92 -10.61 10.88
N ASP A 86 3.05 -10.59 10.18
CA ASP A 86 4.19 -11.50 10.33
C ASP A 86 5.31 -11.03 9.36
N ALA A 87 6.51 -11.63 9.41
CA ALA A 87 7.70 -11.33 8.60
C ALA A 87 8.66 -10.22 9.10
N GLY A 88 8.60 -9.83 10.37
CA GLY A 88 9.60 -8.91 10.94
C GLY A 88 10.74 -9.62 11.67
N LYS A 89 10.39 -10.38 12.69
CA LYS A 89 11.33 -11.00 13.65
C LYS A 89 11.33 -12.53 13.58
N ASP A 90 10.21 -13.11 13.21
CA ASP A 90 10.01 -14.55 13.10
C ASP A 90 9.91 -14.93 11.63
N LEU A 91 10.80 -15.84 11.23
CA LEU A 91 10.89 -16.36 9.86
C LEU A 91 10.15 -17.69 9.81
N GLU A 92 9.45 -17.95 8.71
CA GLU A 92 8.85 -19.26 8.46
C GLU A 92 9.92 -20.36 8.29
N ALA A 93 9.53 -21.62 8.54
CA ALA A 93 10.47 -22.75 8.57
C ALA A 93 11.13 -23.03 7.21
N ASP A 94 10.49 -22.63 6.11
CA ASP A 94 10.99 -22.77 4.74
C ASP A 94 11.78 -21.52 4.27
N HIS A 95 11.86 -20.47 5.08
CA HIS A 95 12.66 -19.30 4.78
C HIS A 95 14.16 -19.67 4.75
N PRO A 96 14.94 -19.27 3.72
CA PRO A 96 16.36 -19.66 3.60
C PRO A 96 17.22 -19.28 4.82
N GLY A 97 16.87 -18.18 5.48
CA GLY A 97 17.50 -17.70 6.71
C GLY A 97 16.96 -18.30 8.03
N PHE A 98 16.04 -19.27 8.02
CA PHE A 98 15.40 -19.81 9.24
C PHE A 98 16.40 -20.39 10.24
N LEU A 99 17.39 -21.14 9.74
CA LEU A 99 18.44 -21.76 10.56
C LEU A 99 19.67 -20.85 10.74
N ASP A 100 19.69 -19.67 10.13
CA ASP A 100 20.81 -18.73 10.21
C ASP A 100 20.62 -17.76 11.38
N ALA A 101 21.28 -18.06 12.50
CA ALA A 101 21.21 -17.24 13.70
C ALA A 101 21.74 -15.80 13.49
N VAL A 102 22.72 -15.61 12.60
CA VAL A 102 23.28 -14.28 12.31
C VAL A 102 22.25 -13.47 11.53
N TYR A 103 21.65 -14.06 10.50
CA TYR A 103 20.60 -13.41 9.71
C TYR A 103 19.37 -13.07 10.56
N ARG A 104 18.92 -13.99 11.42
CA ARG A 104 17.79 -13.72 12.33
C ARG A 104 18.06 -12.57 13.29
N LYS A 105 19.25 -12.54 13.89
CA LYS A 105 19.66 -11.42 14.74
C LYS A 105 19.68 -10.11 13.95
N ARG A 106 20.23 -10.13 12.73
CA ARG A 106 20.26 -8.96 11.84
C ARG A 106 18.86 -8.45 11.49
N ARG A 107 17.90 -9.35 11.24
CA ARG A 107 16.48 -9.00 11.03
C ARG A 107 15.86 -8.34 12.25
N GLN A 108 16.11 -8.87 13.44
CA GLN A 108 15.62 -8.26 14.69
C GLN A 108 16.20 -6.86 14.91
N GLU A 109 17.48 -6.63 14.60
CA GLU A 109 18.12 -5.31 14.69
C GLU A 109 17.45 -4.29 13.76
N ILE A 110 17.20 -4.65 12.50
CA ILE A 110 16.54 -3.78 11.52
C ILE A 110 15.05 -3.57 11.86
N ALA A 111 14.35 -4.62 12.29
CA ALA A 111 12.95 -4.52 12.72
C ALA A 111 12.80 -3.57 13.92
N ALA A 112 13.72 -3.64 14.89
CA ALA A 112 13.72 -2.73 16.04
C ALA A 112 13.92 -1.26 15.63
N VAL A 113 14.68 -0.99 14.57
CA VAL A 113 14.80 0.37 14.02
C VAL A 113 13.45 0.87 13.49
N ALA A 114 12.72 0.04 12.75
CA ALA A 114 11.40 0.39 12.22
C ALA A 114 10.35 0.57 13.33
N GLU A 115 10.32 -0.31 14.32
CA GLU A 115 9.37 -0.23 15.47
C GLU A 115 9.53 1.05 16.30
N ASN A 116 10.76 1.56 16.37
CA ASN A 116 11.07 2.79 17.11
C ASN A 116 10.91 4.07 16.26
N HIS A 117 10.65 3.94 14.96
CA HIS A 117 10.44 5.09 14.08
C HIS A 117 9.08 5.75 14.36
N ARG A 118 9.05 7.09 14.34
CA ARG A 118 7.83 7.90 14.50
C ARG A 118 7.72 8.90 13.36
N GLY A 119 6.48 9.29 13.05
CA GLY A 119 6.19 10.28 12.02
C GLY A 119 6.97 11.58 12.23
N GLY A 120 7.47 12.17 11.14
CA GLY A 120 8.25 13.41 11.16
C GLY A 120 9.72 13.25 11.58
N GLN A 121 10.18 12.06 11.96
CA GLN A 121 11.59 11.79 12.18
C GLN A 121 12.29 11.41 10.88
N ALA A 122 13.59 11.72 10.77
CA ALA A 122 14.40 11.18 9.68
C ALA A 122 14.51 9.65 9.81
N VAL A 123 14.43 8.95 8.68
CA VAL A 123 14.64 7.50 8.64
C VAL A 123 16.08 7.18 9.03
N ARG A 124 16.27 6.15 9.86
CA ARG A 124 17.58 5.74 10.34
C ARG A 124 18.40 5.16 9.17
N ILE A 125 19.66 5.57 9.09
CA ILE A 125 20.66 4.95 8.19
C ILE A 125 21.00 3.55 8.70
N ILE A 126 21.03 2.59 7.78
CA ILE A 126 21.41 1.20 8.06
C ILE A 126 22.84 0.96 7.57
N ASP A 127 23.70 0.55 8.50
CA ASP A 127 25.06 0.11 8.18
C ASP A 127 25.02 -1.29 7.59
N TYR A 128 24.80 -1.39 6.28
CA TYR A 128 24.77 -2.66 5.55
C TYR A 128 26.15 -3.32 5.54
N THR A 129 26.17 -4.63 5.78
CA THR A 129 27.39 -5.43 5.78
C THR A 129 27.91 -5.64 4.35
N PRO A 130 29.20 -5.97 4.16
CA PRO A 130 29.74 -6.29 2.84
C PRO A 130 28.99 -7.45 2.14
N GLN A 131 28.47 -8.41 2.90
CA GLN A 131 27.69 -9.52 2.36
C GLN A 131 26.33 -9.07 1.84
N GLU A 132 25.62 -8.21 2.59
CA GLU A 132 24.36 -7.60 2.16
C GLU A 132 24.58 -6.78 0.87
N THR A 133 25.63 -5.96 0.83
CA THR A 133 26.01 -5.20 -0.37
C THR A 133 26.37 -6.10 -1.55
N ALA A 134 27.00 -7.26 -1.32
CA ALA A 134 27.28 -8.22 -2.38
C ALA A 134 26.00 -8.85 -2.96
N THR A 135 25.02 -9.17 -2.12
CA THR A 135 23.70 -9.64 -2.55
C THR A 135 22.98 -8.58 -3.40
N TRP A 136 22.98 -7.32 -2.95
CA TRP A 136 22.47 -6.20 -3.72
C TRP A 136 23.16 -6.06 -5.07
N LYS A 137 24.50 -6.05 -5.10
CA LYS A 137 25.29 -5.92 -6.33
C LYS A 137 24.95 -7.00 -7.36
N HIS A 138 24.77 -8.23 -6.90
CA HIS A 138 24.40 -9.35 -7.75
C HIS A 138 23.03 -9.12 -8.41
N LEU A 139 22.03 -8.71 -7.63
CA LEU A 139 20.68 -8.45 -8.13
C LEU A 139 20.60 -7.21 -8.99
N TRP A 140 21.32 -6.14 -8.63
CA TRP A 140 21.45 -4.93 -9.41
C TRP A 140 21.87 -5.26 -10.84
N GLY A 141 22.97 -6.00 -11.03
CA GLY A 141 23.46 -6.35 -12.36
C GLY A 141 22.40 -7.06 -13.21
N ILE A 142 21.74 -8.07 -12.65
CA ILE A 142 20.69 -8.82 -13.35
C ILE A 142 19.51 -7.91 -13.72
N LEU A 143 19.01 -7.14 -12.75
CA LEU A 143 17.79 -6.35 -12.94
C LEU A 143 18.03 -5.16 -13.87
N THR A 144 19.16 -4.46 -13.75
CA THR A 144 19.47 -3.32 -14.61
C THR A 144 19.74 -3.69 -16.06
N ASP A 145 20.14 -4.93 -16.33
CA ASP A 145 20.26 -5.45 -17.70
C ASP A 145 18.87 -5.68 -18.35
N LEU A 146 17.84 -5.92 -17.52
CA LEU A 146 16.49 -6.25 -17.97
C LEU A 146 15.56 -5.04 -18.07
N TYR A 147 15.73 -4.03 -17.21
CA TYR A 147 14.83 -2.87 -17.18
C TYR A 147 14.67 -2.10 -18.50
N PRO A 148 15.71 -1.89 -19.32
CA PRO A 148 15.56 -1.14 -20.57
C PRO A 148 14.53 -1.74 -21.54
N THR A 149 14.30 -3.05 -21.48
CA THR A 149 13.36 -3.75 -22.36
C THR A 149 12.05 -4.11 -21.67
N LEU A 150 12.07 -4.33 -20.35
CA LEU A 150 10.91 -4.84 -19.61
C LEU A 150 10.18 -3.78 -18.77
N ALA A 151 10.87 -2.74 -18.31
CA ALA A 151 10.25 -1.70 -17.50
C ALA A 151 9.59 -0.62 -18.38
N CYS A 152 8.60 0.08 -17.83
CA CYS A 152 8.04 1.24 -18.49
C CYS A 152 9.06 2.38 -18.60
N ASN A 153 8.84 3.31 -19.54
CA ASN A 153 9.73 4.43 -19.77
C ASN A 153 9.86 5.31 -18.52
N GLU A 154 8.75 5.55 -17.83
CA GLU A 154 8.70 6.35 -16.60
C GLU A 154 9.62 5.78 -15.51
N TYR A 155 9.71 4.46 -15.40
CA TYR A 155 10.61 3.79 -14.48
C TYR A 155 12.07 3.98 -14.90
N ASN A 156 12.39 3.75 -16.18
CA ASN A 156 13.75 3.87 -16.71
C ASN A 156 14.29 5.30 -16.64
N GLU A 157 13.44 6.31 -16.87
CA GLU A 157 13.77 7.72 -16.72
C GLU A 157 14.16 8.04 -15.27
N VAL A 158 13.31 7.68 -14.29
CA VAL A 158 13.60 7.94 -12.88
C VAL A 158 14.81 7.15 -12.39
N LEU A 159 14.97 5.89 -12.79
CA LEU A 159 16.14 5.10 -12.41
C LEU A 159 17.45 5.73 -12.94
N THR A 160 17.41 6.33 -14.13
CA THR A 160 18.55 7.09 -14.67
C THR A 160 18.84 8.31 -13.80
N GLU A 161 17.82 9.10 -13.45
CA GLU A 161 17.98 10.27 -12.57
C GLU A 161 18.54 9.90 -11.19
N LEU A 162 18.05 8.83 -10.58
CA LEU A 162 18.52 8.33 -9.28
C LEU A 162 20.00 7.90 -9.34
N ARG A 163 20.45 7.34 -10.47
CA ARG A 163 21.85 6.98 -10.69
C ARG A 163 22.72 8.22 -10.90
N ASP A 164 22.27 9.17 -11.70
CA ASP A 164 22.98 10.41 -11.99
C ASP A 164 23.13 11.27 -10.72
N ALA A 165 22.15 11.23 -9.83
CA ALA A 165 22.20 11.85 -8.51
C ALA A 165 23.13 11.11 -7.51
N GLY A 166 23.69 9.96 -7.90
CA GLY A 166 24.55 9.14 -7.04
C GLY A 166 23.80 8.42 -5.92
N LEU A 167 22.47 8.37 -5.97
CA LEU A 167 21.64 7.67 -4.97
C LEU A 167 21.60 6.17 -5.23
N TYR A 168 21.64 5.74 -6.50
CA TYR A 168 21.51 4.35 -6.91
C TYR A 168 22.78 3.87 -7.63
N GLY A 169 23.24 2.67 -7.28
CA GLY A 169 24.38 2.02 -7.93
C GLY A 169 24.64 0.61 -7.39
N PRO A 170 25.57 -0.14 -8.01
CA PRO A 170 25.84 -1.53 -7.64
C PRO A 170 26.59 -1.69 -6.31
N ASP A 171 27.35 -0.67 -5.88
CA ASP A 171 28.33 -0.81 -4.80
C ASP A 171 27.82 -0.33 -3.43
N LYS A 172 26.62 0.26 -3.36
CA LYS A 172 25.97 0.72 -2.12
C LYS A 172 24.47 0.46 -2.22
N ILE A 173 23.88 -0.15 -1.19
CA ILE A 173 22.43 -0.22 -1.03
C ILE A 173 21.93 1.21 -0.74
N PRO A 174 20.99 1.77 -1.54
CA PRO A 174 20.48 3.11 -1.29
C PRO A 174 19.81 3.20 0.08
N GLN A 175 20.00 4.32 0.76
CA GLN A 175 19.39 4.54 2.07
C GLN A 175 17.99 5.12 1.89
N VAL A 176 16.99 4.52 2.54
CA VAL A 176 15.60 5.02 2.50
C VAL A 176 15.50 6.51 2.86
N ALA A 177 16.33 6.97 3.81
CA ALA A 177 16.42 8.39 4.17
C ALA A 177 16.83 9.30 3.00
N GLU A 178 17.86 8.91 2.24
CA GLU A 178 18.38 9.67 1.09
C GLU A 178 17.36 9.62 -0.08
N VAL A 179 16.76 8.45 -0.32
CA VAL A 179 15.75 8.25 -1.37
C VAL A 179 14.47 9.04 -1.07
N ASN A 180 14.10 9.17 0.20
CA ASN A 180 12.95 9.97 0.63
C ASN A 180 13.07 11.44 0.24
N GLU A 181 14.24 12.05 0.38
CA GLU A 181 14.44 13.45 0.01
C GLU A 181 14.11 13.66 -1.48
N TYR A 182 14.56 12.73 -2.32
CA TYR A 182 14.29 12.74 -3.76
C TYR A 182 12.80 12.51 -4.08
N ILE A 183 12.19 11.45 -3.54
CA ILE A 183 10.77 11.14 -3.79
C ILE A 183 9.87 12.27 -3.30
N HIS A 184 10.11 12.76 -2.09
CA HIS A 184 9.29 13.81 -1.47
C HIS A 184 9.35 15.10 -2.30
N ALA A 185 10.53 15.49 -2.79
CA ALA A 185 10.68 16.66 -3.65
C ALA A 185 9.93 16.53 -4.99
N LYS A 186 9.77 15.31 -5.51
CA LYS A 186 9.13 15.05 -6.82
C LYS A 186 7.61 14.93 -6.72
N THR A 187 7.08 14.22 -5.74
CA THR A 187 5.65 13.83 -5.69
C THR A 187 4.99 14.03 -4.32
N GLY A 188 5.78 14.42 -3.31
CA GLY A 188 5.35 14.49 -1.92
C GLY A 188 5.20 13.11 -1.26
N PHE A 189 5.55 12.02 -1.93
CA PHE A 189 5.59 10.69 -1.32
C PHE A 189 6.75 10.54 -0.35
N THR A 190 6.58 9.67 0.62
CA THR A 190 7.62 9.31 1.59
C THR A 190 7.55 7.82 1.87
N LEU A 191 8.71 7.17 1.86
CA LEU A 191 8.90 5.82 2.35
C LEU A 191 9.02 5.84 3.86
N ARG A 192 8.23 5.02 4.55
CA ARG A 192 8.27 4.89 6.00
C ARG A 192 8.75 3.48 6.37
N PRO A 193 9.76 3.34 7.23
CA PRO A 193 10.24 2.02 7.62
C PRO A 193 9.16 1.21 8.33
N VAL A 194 9.01 -0.05 7.94
CA VAL A 194 8.14 -1.03 8.60
C VAL A 194 8.93 -2.29 8.94
N ALA A 195 8.57 -2.91 10.06
CA ALA A 195 9.28 -4.10 10.54
C ALA A 195 8.97 -5.34 9.70
N GLY A 196 7.75 -5.45 9.16
CA GLY A 196 7.27 -6.60 8.40
C GLY A 196 5.97 -6.28 7.67
N LEU A 197 5.17 -7.30 7.35
CA LEU A 197 3.94 -7.12 6.57
C LEU A 197 2.84 -6.43 7.38
N LEU A 198 2.15 -5.49 6.73
CA LEU A 198 0.94 -4.86 7.28
C LEU A 198 -0.31 -5.50 6.70
N ALA A 199 -1.43 -5.37 7.40
CA ALA A 199 -2.72 -5.67 6.82
C ALA A 199 -2.95 -4.80 5.58
N ALA A 200 -3.52 -5.38 4.52
CA ALA A 200 -3.79 -4.67 3.27
C ALA A 200 -4.56 -3.35 3.48
N ARG A 201 -5.54 -3.36 4.40
CA ARG A 201 -6.30 -2.15 4.79
C ARG A 201 -5.37 -1.04 5.30
N ASP A 202 -4.46 -1.39 6.20
CA ASP A 202 -3.59 -0.42 6.86
C ASP A 202 -2.52 0.12 5.90
N PHE A 203 -1.95 -0.75 5.08
CA PHE A 203 -1.03 -0.34 4.00
C PHE A 203 -1.72 0.62 3.02
N MET A 204 -2.93 0.29 2.56
CA MET A 204 -3.69 1.15 1.66
C MET A 204 -4.05 2.48 2.33
N ASN A 205 -4.47 2.47 3.60
CA ASN A 205 -4.76 3.70 4.34
C ASN A 205 -3.56 4.66 4.38
N ALA A 206 -2.33 4.15 4.49
CA ALA A 206 -1.14 4.99 4.52
C ALA A 206 -0.85 5.71 3.19
N LEU A 207 -1.18 5.07 2.06
CA LEU A 207 -0.99 5.68 0.74
C LEU A 207 -1.88 6.93 0.55
N ALA A 208 -3.01 7.03 1.26
CA ALA A 208 -3.84 8.25 1.27
C ALA A 208 -3.08 9.47 1.83
N PHE A 209 -2.09 9.23 2.68
CA PHE A 209 -1.18 10.23 3.24
C PHE A 209 0.14 10.33 2.48
N ARG A 210 0.20 9.83 1.23
CA ARG A 210 1.45 9.75 0.45
C ARG A 210 2.56 8.97 1.17
N THR A 211 2.20 8.08 2.08
CA THR A 211 3.16 7.30 2.87
C THR A 211 3.16 5.87 2.39
N PHE A 212 4.30 5.40 1.91
CA PHE A 212 4.50 4.01 1.49
C PHE A 212 5.33 3.30 2.55
N PHE A 213 4.81 2.23 3.15
CA PHE A 213 5.59 1.45 4.12
C PHE A 213 6.60 0.56 3.39
N SER A 214 7.87 0.65 3.78
CA SER A 214 8.99 -0.01 3.11
C SER A 214 9.87 -0.73 4.13
N THR A 215 10.26 -1.96 3.83
CA THR A 215 11.23 -2.70 4.65
C THR A 215 12.67 -2.23 4.37
N GLN A 216 13.58 -2.48 5.31
CA GLN A 216 15.00 -2.10 5.16
C GLN A 216 15.97 -3.30 5.19
N TYR A 217 15.49 -4.51 5.46
CA TYR A 217 16.34 -5.70 5.42
C TYR A 217 16.51 -6.20 3.99
N ILE A 218 17.60 -6.93 3.72
CA ILE A 218 17.80 -7.60 2.43
C ILE A 218 17.55 -9.11 2.58
N ARG A 219 17.09 -9.73 1.49
CA ARG A 219 16.91 -11.19 1.38
C ARG A 219 18.19 -11.96 1.69
N HIS A 220 18.03 -13.22 2.08
CA HIS A 220 19.16 -14.07 2.46
C HIS A 220 20.08 -14.36 1.27
N HIS A 221 21.39 -14.28 1.50
CA HIS A 221 22.41 -14.38 0.46
C HIS A 221 22.52 -15.77 -0.19
N SER A 222 22.00 -16.84 0.42
CA SER A 222 22.03 -18.19 -0.16
C SER A 222 20.99 -18.38 -1.27
N ALA A 223 19.99 -17.51 -1.34
CA ALA A 223 18.91 -17.56 -2.32
C ALA A 223 18.62 -16.16 -2.88
N PRO A 224 19.60 -15.47 -3.51
CA PRO A 224 19.43 -14.07 -3.89
C PRO A 224 18.29 -13.85 -4.91
N LEU A 225 18.02 -14.85 -5.76
CA LEU A 225 16.97 -14.76 -6.79
C LEU A 225 15.57 -15.13 -6.28
N TYR A 226 15.41 -15.37 -4.97
CA TYR A 226 14.16 -15.79 -4.37
C TYR A 226 13.98 -15.15 -3.00
N THR A 227 12.84 -14.53 -2.75
CA THR A 227 12.46 -14.11 -1.41
C THR A 227 10.95 -14.29 -1.20
N PRO A 228 10.52 -14.92 -0.09
CA PRO A 228 9.14 -14.95 0.33
C PRO A 228 8.86 -13.77 1.27
N GLU A 229 9.63 -12.67 1.21
CA GLU A 229 9.36 -11.40 1.89
C GLU A 229 9.71 -10.18 0.99
N PRO A 230 8.96 -9.06 1.04
CA PRO A 230 9.30 -7.84 0.28
C PRO A 230 10.50 -7.16 0.96
N ASP A 231 11.70 -7.47 0.49
CA ASP A 231 12.95 -6.93 1.03
C ASP A 231 13.32 -5.57 0.40
N VAL A 232 14.39 -4.94 0.88
CA VAL A 232 14.83 -3.61 0.40
C VAL A 232 15.11 -3.57 -1.11
N VAL A 233 15.43 -4.70 -1.74
CA VAL A 233 15.55 -4.81 -3.21
C VAL A 233 14.20 -4.59 -3.87
N HIS A 234 13.15 -5.28 -3.41
CA HIS A 234 11.78 -5.10 -3.89
C HIS A 234 11.32 -3.65 -3.71
N GLU A 235 11.58 -3.05 -2.55
CA GLU A 235 11.11 -1.70 -2.26
C GLU A 235 11.82 -0.64 -3.11
N LEU A 236 13.15 -0.71 -3.19
CA LEU A 236 13.96 0.33 -3.84
C LEU A 236 14.07 0.14 -5.35
N LEU A 237 14.16 -1.10 -5.85
CA LEU A 237 14.21 -1.38 -7.29
C LEU A 237 12.85 -1.74 -7.90
N GLY A 238 11.80 -1.88 -7.09
CA GLY A 238 10.44 -2.07 -7.57
C GLY A 238 9.61 -0.80 -7.45
N HIS A 239 9.37 -0.35 -6.22
CA HIS A 239 8.39 0.70 -5.93
C HIS A 239 8.94 2.12 -6.02
N ALA A 240 10.10 2.38 -5.40
CA ALA A 240 10.63 3.73 -5.20
C ALA A 240 10.72 4.59 -6.50
N PRO A 241 11.17 4.07 -7.66
CA PRO A 241 11.26 4.88 -8.88
C PRO A 241 9.89 5.34 -9.39
N LEU A 242 8.86 4.49 -9.29
CA LEU A 242 7.50 4.87 -9.70
C LEU A 242 6.86 5.87 -8.72
N LEU A 243 7.21 5.81 -7.44
CA LEU A 243 6.75 6.80 -6.45
C LEU A 243 7.33 8.20 -6.69
N ALA A 244 8.51 8.30 -7.31
CA ALA A 244 9.09 9.58 -7.70
C ALA A 244 8.61 10.10 -9.06
N ASN A 245 7.77 9.36 -9.79
CA ASN A 245 7.19 9.80 -11.05
C ASN A 245 5.77 10.39 -10.86
N PRO A 246 5.53 11.69 -11.12
CA PRO A 246 4.23 12.31 -10.90
C PRO A 246 3.08 11.64 -11.65
N VAL A 247 3.29 11.23 -12.90
CA VAL A 247 2.27 10.55 -13.71
C VAL A 247 1.88 9.23 -13.07
N SER A 248 2.87 8.45 -12.65
CA SER A 248 2.65 7.15 -12.01
C SER A 248 1.90 7.27 -10.68
N THR A 249 2.17 8.30 -9.90
CA THR A 249 1.49 8.50 -8.60
C THR A 249 0.00 8.78 -8.70
N VAL A 250 -0.51 9.33 -9.83
CA VAL A 250 -1.96 9.56 -10.05
C VAL A 250 -2.75 8.25 -9.94
N HIS A 251 -2.14 7.15 -10.36
CA HIS A 251 -2.80 5.85 -10.36
C HIS A 251 -2.94 5.28 -8.94
N TYR A 252 -1.96 5.52 -8.06
CA TYR A 252 -2.07 5.13 -6.65
C TYR A 252 -3.29 5.76 -5.98
N TYR A 253 -3.60 7.04 -6.26
CA TYR A 253 -4.83 7.68 -5.75
C TYR A 253 -6.12 7.11 -6.35
N SER A 254 -6.09 6.77 -7.63
CA SER A 254 -7.26 6.19 -8.30
C SER A 254 -7.62 4.84 -7.70
N PHE A 255 -6.63 4.04 -7.31
CA PHE A 255 -6.85 2.80 -6.57
C PHE A 255 -7.37 3.06 -5.15
N LEU A 256 -6.87 4.07 -4.45
CA LEU A 256 -7.33 4.41 -3.11
C LEU A 256 -8.79 4.82 -3.06
N ASP A 257 -9.20 5.71 -3.96
CA ASP A 257 -10.60 6.15 -4.08
C ASP A 257 -11.55 4.98 -4.39
N ALA A 258 -11.07 3.97 -5.13
CA ALA A 258 -11.82 2.74 -5.35
C ALA A 258 -11.92 1.87 -4.08
N THR A 259 -10.86 1.79 -3.28
CA THR A 259 -10.85 0.97 -2.04
C THR A 259 -11.61 1.60 -0.87
N GLN A 260 -11.57 2.93 -0.72
CA GLN A 260 -12.25 3.63 0.38
C GLN A 260 -13.78 3.65 0.23
N ARG A 261 -14.31 3.44 -0.98
CA ARG A 261 -15.76 3.39 -1.25
C ARG A 261 -16.41 2.04 -0.94
N HIS A 262 -15.64 1.03 -0.53
CA HIS A 262 -16.16 -0.29 -0.22
C HIS A 262 -15.91 -0.64 1.25
N ASP A 263 -17.00 -0.70 2.03
CA ASP A 263 -17.06 -1.41 3.31
C ASP A 263 -16.50 -2.83 3.15
N ASP A 264 -16.07 -3.47 4.26
CA ASP A 264 -15.40 -4.77 4.43
C ASP A 264 -15.80 -5.96 3.53
N ARG A 265 -16.82 -5.82 2.70
CA ARG A 265 -17.07 -6.69 1.56
C ARG A 265 -16.22 -6.20 0.38
N MET A 266 -15.20 -6.99 0.06
CA MET A 266 -14.37 -6.93 -1.16
C MET A 266 -14.97 -7.73 -2.37
N PRO A 267 -16.11 -7.36 -3.02
CA PRO A 267 -16.50 -8.01 -4.28
C PRO A 267 -16.30 -7.14 -5.53
N LEU A 268 -15.91 -5.86 -5.42
CA LEU A 268 -15.92 -4.90 -6.54
C LEU A 268 -14.56 -4.52 -7.16
N ILE A 269 -13.47 -5.21 -6.79
CA ILE A 269 -12.21 -5.22 -7.60
C ILE A 269 -12.38 -6.01 -8.92
N ARG A 270 -13.59 -6.47 -9.26
CA ARG A 270 -13.90 -7.15 -10.54
C ARG A 270 -14.06 -6.21 -11.74
N SER A 271 -14.35 -4.92 -11.55
CA SER A 271 -14.65 -4.01 -12.67
C SER A 271 -13.46 -3.13 -13.08
N CYS A 272 -12.59 -2.74 -12.13
CA CYS A 272 -11.42 -1.90 -12.43
C CYS A 272 -10.32 -2.67 -13.18
N SER A 273 -10.35 -4.01 -13.12
CA SER A 273 -9.47 -4.92 -13.86
C SER A 273 -9.77 -5.02 -15.37
N ARG A 274 -10.85 -4.38 -15.87
CA ARG A 274 -11.18 -4.35 -17.31
C ARG A 274 -10.50 -3.22 -18.09
N HIS A 275 -9.94 -2.21 -17.44
CA HIS A 275 -9.19 -1.15 -18.11
C HIS A 275 -7.72 -1.24 -17.71
N SER A 276 -6.90 -1.94 -18.52
CA SER A 276 -5.47 -1.71 -18.90
C SER A 276 -4.43 -1.21 -17.87
N CYS A 277 -4.80 -0.96 -16.61
CA CYS A 277 -4.06 -0.10 -15.70
C CYS A 277 -3.26 -0.95 -14.72
N ALA A 278 -3.89 -1.90 -14.02
CA ALA A 278 -3.14 -2.82 -13.13
C ALA A 278 -2.08 -3.66 -13.87
N SER A 279 -2.28 -3.95 -15.16
CA SER A 279 -1.32 -4.70 -15.99
C SER A 279 -0.17 -3.85 -16.54
N ARG A 280 -0.25 -2.51 -16.51
CA ARG A 280 0.82 -1.61 -16.95
C ARG A 280 1.66 -1.04 -15.80
N PHE A 281 1.15 -1.12 -14.57
CA PHE A 281 1.77 -0.51 -13.38
C PHE A 281 2.77 -1.39 -12.64
N PHE A 282 2.75 -2.70 -12.89
CA PHE A 282 3.70 -3.64 -12.33
C PHE A 282 4.48 -4.34 -13.45
N PRO A 283 5.33 -3.64 -14.23
CA PRO A 283 6.02 -4.27 -15.36
C PRO A 283 6.84 -5.51 -14.98
N VAL A 284 7.30 -5.62 -13.73
CA VAL A 284 8.01 -6.82 -13.22
C VAL A 284 7.06 -7.96 -12.81
N HIS A 285 5.77 -7.68 -12.54
CA HIS A 285 4.79 -8.68 -12.06
C HIS A 285 3.58 -8.92 -12.98
N SER A 286 3.36 -8.11 -14.03
CA SER A 286 2.19 -8.21 -14.92
C SER A 286 2.46 -8.90 -16.27
N LEU A 287 3.71 -9.27 -16.57
CA LEU A 287 4.12 -9.95 -17.82
C LEU A 287 3.56 -11.37 -18.01
N GLU A 288 2.69 -11.85 -17.12
CA GLU A 288 2.18 -13.22 -17.18
C GLU A 288 1.00 -13.46 -18.15
N ARG A 289 0.43 -12.43 -18.79
CA ARG A 289 -0.86 -12.63 -19.52
C ARG A 289 -0.85 -12.65 -21.04
N GLU A 290 0.15 -12.09 -21.74
CA GLU A 290 0.09 -12.03 -23.22
C GLU A 290 1.30 -12.62 -23.96
N GLU A 291 2.53 -12.55 -23.44
CA GLU A 291 3.74 -12.89 -24.23
C GLU A 291 4.33 -14.29 -23.98
N ILE A 292 3.93 -14.97 -22.90
CA ILE A 292 4.46 -16.32 -22.55
C ILE A 292 4.06 -17.40 -23.58
N ARG A 293 3.17 -17.08 -24.52
CA ARG A 293 2.71 -18.04 -25.53
C ARG A 293 3.64 -18.21 -26.73
N GLU A 294 4.57 -17.29 -27.00
CA GLU A 294 5.26 -17.25 -28.31
C GLU A 294 6.79 -17.47 -28.32
N ASN A 295 7.52 -17.45 -27.19
CA ASN A 295 8.99 -17.57 -27.23
C ASN A 295 9.59 -18.42 -26.09
N ALA A 296 9.32 -19.72 -26.08
CA ALA A 296 9.77 -20.67 -25.05
C ALA A 296 11.27 -21.09 -25.16
N ASP A 297 12.03 -20.61 -26.14
CA ASP A 297 13.34 -21.18 -26.48
C ASP A 297 14.57 -20.32 -26.14
N SER A 298 14.42 -19.22 -25.37
CA SER A 298 15.57 -18.38 -25.00
C SER A 298 16.10 -18.62 -23.58
N VAL A 299 17.42 -18.69 -23.46
CA VAL A 299 18.21 -19.11 -22.28
C VAL A 299 18.03 -18.20 -21.05
N HIS A 300 17.39 -17.03 -21.20
CA HIS A 300 17.20 -16.03 -20.14
C HIS A 300 15.87 -16.14 -19.36
N PHE A 301 14.91 -16.92 -19.86
CA PHE A 301 13.57 -17.03 -19.25
C PHE A 301 13.46 -17.75 -17.89
N PRO A 302 14.28 -18.77 -17.54
CA PRO A 302 14.11 -19.50 -16.28
C PRO A 302 14.36 -18.64 -15.03
N LEU A 303 15.30 -17.70 -15.09
CA LEU A 303 15.67 -16.82 -13.98
C LEU A 303 14.60 -15.74 -13.74
N LEU A 304 14.07 -15.17 -14.83
CA LEU A 304 12.98 -14.19 -14.77
C LEU A 304 11.68 -14.83 -14.27
N ARG A 305 11.36 -16.05 -14.72
CA ARG A 305 10.23 -16.82 -14.22
C ARG A 305 10.40 -17.16 -12.75
N ALA A 306 11.59 -17.54 -12.30
CA ALA A 306 11.85 -17.82 -10.88
C ALA A 306 11.71 -16.56 -10.02
N TYR A 307 12.25 -15.42 -10.47
CA TYR A 307 12.13 -14.13 -9.78
C TYR A 307 10.67 -13.66 -9.73
N ALA A 308 9.97 -13.61 -10.87
CA ALA A 308 8.56 -13.22 -10.93
C ALA A 308 7.65 -14.17 -10.12
N LEU A 309 7.87 -15.49 -10.18
CA LEU A 309 7.13 -16.48 -9.36
C LEU A 309 7.48 -16.39 -7.86
N SER A 310 8.68 -15.92 -7.51
CA SER A 310 9.08 -15.71 -6.10
C SER A 310 8.34 -14.53 -5.51
N GLU A 311 8.27 -13.43 -6.26
CA GLU A 311 7.58 -12.21 -5.87
C GLU A 311 6.04 -12.37 -5.95
N GLN A 312 5.54 -13.32 -6.76
CA GLN A 312 4.12 -13.66 -6.81
C GLN A 312 3.60 -14.36 -5.55
N ARG A 313 4.44 -15.05 -4.75
CA ARG A 313 3.95 -15.67 -3.50
C ARG A 313 3.47 -14.64 -2.49
N HIS A 314 3.96 -13.40 -2.57
CA HIS A 314 3.45 -12.26 -1.78
C HIS A 314 2.06 -11.82 -2.13
N LEU A 315 1.68 -11.98 -3.39
CA LEU A 315 0.33 -11.71 -3.84
C LEU A 315 -0.62 -12.87 -3.49
N GLN A 316 -0.11 -14.01 -2.98
CA GLN A 316 -0.94 -15.18 -2.61
C GLN A 316 -1.69 -14.99 -1.28
N ASP A 317 -1.21 -14.15 -0.37
CA ASP A 317 -1.85 -13.90 0.93
C ASP A 317 -2.87 -12.74 0.91
N CYS A 318 -2.91 -11.98 -0.19
CA CYS A 318 -4.06 -11.14 -0.48
C CYS A 318 -5.22 -12.07 -0.92
N LEU A 319 -6.24 -12.22 -0.04
CA LEU A 319 -7.53 -12.95 -0.20
C LEU A 319 -8.22 -12.88 -1.59
N TRP A 320 -7.77 -11.97 -2.46
CA TRP A 320 -8.20 -11.80 -3.85
C TRP A 320 -7.79 -12.97 -4.79
N MET A 321 -6.68 -13.67 -4.54
CA MET A 321 -6.14 -14.71 -5.46
C MET A 321 -6.68 -16.14 -5.22
N GLN A 322 -7.20 -16.46 -4.02
CA GLN A 322 -7.72 -17.81 -3.73
C GLN A 322 -8.98 -18.17 -4.56
N HIS A 323 -9.76 -17.17 -4.99
CA HIS A 323 -10.95 -17.40 -5.81
C HIS A 323 -10.63 -17.78 -7.27
N ILE A 324 -9.45 -17.41 -7.78
CA ILE A 324 -9.03 -17.73 -9.15
C ILE A 324 -8.69 -19.22 -9.30
N ARG A 325 -8.23 -19.89 -8.23
CA ARG A 325 -8.05 -21.35 -8.22
C ARG A 325 -9.36 -22.13 -8.34
N SER A 326 -10.50 -21.57 -7.92
CA SER A 326 -11.80 -22.26 -8.01
C SER A 326 -12.48 -22.19 -9.39
N GLN A 327 -11.81 -21.58 -10.37
CA GLN A 327 -12.33 -21.37 -11.73
C GLN A 327 -11.34 -21.85 -12.81
N ILE A 328 -10.35 -22.67 -12.44
CA ILE A 328 -9.46 -23.40 -13.36
C ILE A 328 -9.85 -24.88 -13.34
#